data_AF-Q5DAM4-F1
#
_entry.id   AF-Q5DAM4-F1
#
_cell.length_a   1.000
_cell.length_b   1.000
_cell.length_c   1.000
_cell.angle_alpha   90.00
_cell.angle_beta   90.00
_cell.angle_gamma   90.00
#
_symmetry.space_group_name_H-M   'P 1'
#
loop_
_entity.id
_entity.type
_entity.pdbx_description
1 polymer ?
#
loop_
_entity_poly.entity_id
_entity_poly.type
_entity_poly.pdbx_seq_one_letter_code
_entity_poly.pdbx_strand_id
1 'polypeptide(L)'
;MLARFVVGSHMRHHPNMTPEERISLNNQLSERGVPRSGSYADIQPLDQELLKKYIIYAKDRIHPKLNQMDQDKVAAAYADLRRESMVTGSLPITVRHIESVIRLSEAHARLHLREFVNEDDVNMALRVMLESFVSTQKFSVMKSMRQTFSRFLSYRRDNQELLLFLLKQLVQDRLAFERVRHAANQEWRIEVTEQEFTERAKQINISSVRPFLQSDLFKSHHFVYDAIRKVIVHTV
;
A
#
# COMPACT_ATOMS: atom_id res chain seq x y z
N MET A 1 3.47 -16.67 -0.61
CA MET A 1 3.21 -16.06 -1.93
C MET A 1 4.43 -16.09 -2.85
N LEU A 2 5.60 -15.60 -2.43
CA LEU A 2 6.81 -15.58 -3.28
C LEU A 2 7.28 -16.97 -3.75
N ALA A 3 7.36 -17.96 -2.86
CA ALA A 3 7.81 -19.30 -3.24
C ALA A 3 6.94 -19.96 -4.32
N ARG A 4 5.61 -19.85 -4.19
CA ARG A 4 4.65 -20.36 -5.18
C ARG A 4 4.78 -19.62 -6.53
N PHE A 5 5.03 -18.32 -6.49
CA PHE A 5 5.29 -17.51 -7.68
C PHE A 5 6.56 -17.95 -8.42
N VAL A 6 7.67 -18.14 -7.70
CA VAL A 6 8.95 -18.56 -8.29
C VAL A 6 8.82 -19.94 -8.92
N VAL A 7 8.27 -20.92 -8.19
CA VAL A 7 8.05 -22.28 -8.71
C VAL A 7 7.14 -22.25 -9.93
N GLY A 8 6.00 -21.55 -9.86
CA GLY A 8 5.09 -21.41 -11.01
C GLY A 8 5.73 -20.70 -12.21
N SER A 9 6.60 -19.72 -11.98
CA SER A 9 7.37 -19.06 -13.05
C SER A 9 8.33 -20.03 -13.72
N HIS A 10 9.10 -20.80 -12.95
CA HIS A 10 10.00 -21.81 -13.51
C HIS A 10 9.25 -22.88 -14.32
N MET A 11 8.12 -23.38 -13.81
CA MET A 11 7.31 -24.37 -14.52
C MET A 11 6.78 -23.84 -15.87
N ARG A 12 6.49 -22.54 -15.99
CA ARG A 12 5.93 -21.89 -17.20
C ARG A 12 6.96 -21.60 -18.30
N HIS A 13 8.27 -21.63 -17.99
CA HIS A 13 9.35 -21.24 -18.90
C HIS A 13 10.26 -22.43 -19.25
N HIS A 14 9.76 -23.66 -19.13
CA HIS A 14 10.51 -24.84 -19.51
C HIS A 14 10.62 -24.96 -21.04
N PRO A 15 11.82 -25.20 -21.61
CA PRO A 15 12.05 -25.16 -23.06
C PRO A 15 11.30 -26.25 -23.83
N ASN A 16 11.05 -27.41 -23.20
CA ASN A 16 10.43 -28.56 -23.85
C ASN A 16 8.90 -28.61 -23.68
N MET A 17 8.27 -27.51 -23.24
CA MET A 17 6.84 -27.48 -22.95
C MET A 17 6.04 -27.12 -24.21
N THR A 18 5.07 -27.96 -24.59
CA THR A 18 4.18 -27.66 -25.72
C THR A 18 3.18 -26.55 -25.37
N PRO A 19 2.62 -25.84 -26.36
CA PRO A 19 1.61 -24.81 -26.12
C PRO A 19 0.36 -25.31 -25.37
N GLU A 20 -0.06 -26.54 -25.62
CA GLU A 20 -1.23 -27.17 -24.97
C GLU A 20 -0.96 -27.51 -23.51
N GLU A 21 0.21 -28.10 -23.22
CA GLU A 21 0.67 -28.34 -21.84
C GLU A 21 0.82 -27.04 -21.06
N ARG A 22 1.22 -25.95 -21.74
CA ARG A 22 1.35 -24.64 -21.11
C ARG A 22 0.01 -24.08 -20.68
N ILE A 23 -1.03 -24.26 -21.49
CA ILE A 23 -2.40 -23.82 -21.18
C ILE A 23 -2.97 -24.67 -20.03
N SER A 24 -2.81 -26.00 -20.08
CA SER A 24 -3.29 -26.90 -19.04
C SER A 24 -2.61 -26.65 -17.68
N LEU A 25 -1.28 -26.52 -17.68
CA LEU A 25 -0.53 -26.15 -16.49
C LEU A 25 -0.98 -24.79 -15.95
N ASN A 26 -1.24 -23.83 -16.83
CA ASN A 26 -1.65 -22.52 -16.38
C ASN A 26 -3.03 -22.56 -15.70
N ASN A 27 -3.98 -23.32 -16.22
CA ASN A 27 -5.29 -23.50 -15.58
C ASN A 27 -5.13 -24.15 -14.20
N GLN A 28 -4.32 -25.20 -14.09
CA GLN A 28 -4.02 -25.86 -12.80
C GLN A 28 -3.34 -24.92 -11.80
N LEU A 29 -2.39 -24.09 -12.24
CA LEU A 29 -1.71 -23.11 -11.39
C LEU A 29 -2.66 -21.99 -10.95
N SER A 30 -3.57 -21.56 -11.82
CA SER A 30 -4.62 -20.59 -11.49
C SER A 30 -5.61 -21.14 -10.45
N GLU A 31 -6.07 -22.39 -10.59
CA GLU A 31 -6.92 -23.06 -9.59
C GLU A 31 -6.23 -23.18 -8.22
N ARG A 32 -4.90 -23.41 -8.23
CA ARG A 32 -4.09 -23.46 -7.00
C ARG A 32 -3.80 -22.08 -6.39
N GLY A 33 -4.27 -20.99 -7.01
CA GLY A 33 -4.03 -19.62 -6.54
C GLY A 33 -2.57 -19.17 -6.71
N VAL A 34 -1.86 -19.69 -7.70
CA VAL A 34 -0.51 -19.22 -8.05
C VAL A 34 -0.64 -18.02 -9.00
N PRO A 35 -0.27 -16.81 -8.56
CA PRO A 35 -0.44 -15.62 -9.38
C PRO A 35 0.35 -15.75 -10.69
N ARG A 36 -0.23 -15.29 -11.79
CA ARG A 36 0.53 -15.00 -13.01
C ARG A 36 1.42 -13.78 -12.74
N SER A 37 2.55 -13.66 -13.45
CA SER A 37 3.37 -12.44 -13.40
C SER A 37 2.48 -11.21 -13.48
N GLY A 38 2.45 -10.41 -12.41
CA GLY A 38 1.72 -9.15 -12.35
C GLY A 38 0.20 -9.24 -12.12
N SER A 39 -0.42 -10.42 -12.02
CA SER A 39 -1.85 -10.51 -11.71
C SER A 39 -2.06 -10.53 -10.18
N TYR A 40 -2.04 -9.35 -9.56
CA TYR A 40 -2.89 -9.18 -8.38
C TYR A 40 -4.34 -9.30 -8.88
N ALA A 41 -5.22 -9.96 -8.12
CA ALA A 41 -6.58 -10.27 -8.56
C ALA A 41 -7.36 -9.05 -9.07
N ASP A 42 -6.98 -7.85 -8.62
CA ASP A 42 -7.65 -6.59 -8.91
C ASP A 42 -6.85 -5.60 -9.79
N ILE A 43 -5.65 -5.99 -10.27
CA ILE A 43 -4.82 -5.11 -11.11
C ILE A 43 -4.62 -5.76 -12.48
N GLN A 44 -5.35 -5.28 -13.48
CA GLN A 44 -5.12 -5.65 -14.86
C GLN A 44 -3.74 -5.11 -15.28
N PRO A 45 -2.77 -5.98 -15.64
CA PRO A 45 -1.45 -5.52 -16.03
C PRO A 45 -1.55 -4.70 -17.31
N LEU A 46 -0.89 -3.54 -17.33
CA LEU A 46 -0.83 -2.68 -18.50
C LEU A 46 -0.07 -3.40 -19.63
N ASP A 47 -0.60 -3.35 -20.85
CA ASP A 47 0.10 -3.89 -22.00
C ASP A 47 1.45 -3.20 -22.22
N GLN A 48 2.47 -3.98 -22.59
CA GLN A 48 3.83 -3.48 -22.68
C GLN A 48 4.07 -2.56 -23.87
N GLU A 49 3.36 -2.76 -24.99
CA GLU A 49 3.47 -1.82 -26.10
C GLU A 49 2.86 -0.47 -25.73
N LEU A 50 1.71 -0.49 -25.05
CA LEU A 50 1.06 0.72 -24.55
C LEU A 50 1.95 1.47 -23.57
N LEU A 51 2.55 0.79 -22.59
CA LEU A 51 3.45 1.41 -21.61
C LEU A 51 4.64 2.11 -22.30
N LYS A 52 5.27 1.47 -23.30
CA LYS A 52 6.38 2.06 -24.05
C LYS A 52 5.95 3.32 -24.78
N LYS A 53 4.84 3.28 -25.52
CA LYS A 53 4.28 4.43 -26.23
C LYS A 53 3.94 5.56 -25.25
N TYR A 54 3.37 5.21 -24.10
CA TYR A 54 3.01 6.15 -23.05
C TYR A 54 4.22 6.90 -22.49
N ILE A 55 5.30 6.19 -22.13
CA ILE A 55 6.52 6.82 -21.59
C ILE A 55 7.16 7.76 -22.62
N ILE A 56 7.21 7.36 -23.89
CA ILE A 56 7.75 8.19 -24.97
C ILE A 56 6.92 9.47 -25.12
N TYR A 57 5.60 9.33 -25.21
CA TYR A 57 4.68 10.46 -25.32
C TYR A 57 4.79 11.43 -24.14
N ALA A 58 4.75 10.90 -22.92
CA ALA A 58 4.84 11.71 -21.70
C ALA A 58 6.17 12.47 -21.60
N LYS A 59 7.28 11.87 -22.06
CA LYS A 59 8.61 12.53 -22.06
C LYS A 59 8.73 13.62 -23.11
N ASP A 60 8.17 13.41 -24.30
CA ASP A 60 8.30 14.31 -25.45
C ASP A 60 7.33 15.50 -25.39
N ARG A 61 6.10 15.27 -24.91
CA ARG A 61 5.02 16.27 -24.99
C ARG A 61 4.73 17.01 -23.69
N ILE A 62 5.10 16.45 -22.54
CA ILE A 62 4.70 16.99 -21.23
C ILE A 62 5.90 17.54 -20.46
N HIS A 63 5.90 18.87 -20.30
CA HIS A 63 6.90 19.62 -19.52
C HIS A 63 6.20 20.38 -18.39
N PRO A 64 6.00 19.74 -17.22
CA PRO A 64 5.25 20.32 -16.12
C PRO A 64 5.89 21.61 -15.60
N LYS A 65 5.06 22.61 -15.30
CA LYS A 65 5.48 23.90 -14.71
C LYS A 65 5.13 23.94 -13.22
N LEU A 66 5.95 24.66 -12.45
CA LEU A 66 5.87 24.75 -10.99
C LEU A 66 4.98 25.89 -10.47
N ASN A 67 4.32 26.65 -11.36
CA ASN A 67 3.65 27.91 -11.00
C ASN A 67 2.47 27.77 -10.04
N GLN A 68 1.92 26.56 -9.87
CA GLN A 68 0.77 26.28 -8.98
C GLN A 68 1.20 25.52 -7.70
N MET A 69 2.50 25.39 -7.46
CA MET A 69 3.02 24.65 -6.32
C MET A 69 3.08 25.53 -5.06
N ASP A 70 2.59 24.99 -3.94
CA ASP A 70 2.77 25.58 -2.61
C ASP A 70 4.23 25.45 -2.16
N GLN A 71 5.02 26.50 -2.38
CA GLN A 71 6.43 26.56 -2.01
C GLN A 71 6.62 26.61 -0.48
N ASP A 72 5.69 27.25 0.23
CA ASP A 72 5.75 27.41 1.69
C ASP A 72 5.62 26.06 2.38
N LYS A 73 4.76 25.19 1.85
CA LYS A 73 4.61 23.83 2.35
C LYS A 73 5.88 23.00 2.22
N VAL A 74 6.60 23.12 1.10
CA VAL A 74 7.88 22.42 0.89
C VAL A 74 8.95 22.97 1.85
N ALA A 75 8.98 24.30 2.02
CA ALA A 75 9.91 24.95 2.95
C ALA A 75 9.64 24.53 4.41
N ALA A 76 8.38 24.48 4.83
CA ALA A 76 7.98 24.02 6.16
C ALA A 76 8.38 22.56 6.39
N ALA A 77 8.08 21.66 5.44
CA ALA A 77 8.45 20.25 5.53
C ALA A 77 9.98 20.07 5.62
N TYR A 78 10.75 20.86 4.86
CA TYR A 78 12.21 20.86 4.94
C TYR A 78 12.72 21.37 6.30
N ALA A 79 12.14 22.45 6.83
CA ALA A 79 12.54 23.02 8.11
C ALA A 79 12.32 22.01 9.26
N ASP A 80 11.18 21.33 9.27
CA ASP A 80 10.87 20.29 10.24
C ASP A 80 11.84 19.11 10.11
N LEU A 81 12.07 18.62 8.88
CA LEU A 81 12.99 17.50 8.64
C LEU A 81 14.43 17.83 9.03
N ARG A 82 14.89 19.04 8.75
CA ARG A 82 16.23 19.51 9.13
C ARG A 82 16.36 19.60 10.65
N ARG A 83 15.35 20.11 11.34
CA ARG A 83 15.32 20.19 12.81
C ARG A 83 15.41 18.80 13.44
N GLU A 84 14.53 17.88 13.03
CA GLU A 84 14.50 16.51 13.56
C GLU A 84 15.81 15.75 13.29
N SER A 85 16.40 15.97 12.11
CA SER A 85 17.69 15.37 11.78
C SER A 85 18.83 15.88 12.65
N MET A 86 18.82 17.16 13.03
CA MET A 86 19.84 17.75 13.91
C MET A 86 19.70 17.23 15.35
N VAL A 87 18.47 17.16 15.87
CA VAL A 87 18.19 16.64 17.22
C VAL A 87 18.68 15.20 17.36
N THR A 88 18.51 14.41 16.31
CA THR A 88 18.78 12.98 16.38
C THR A 88 20.22 12.60 16.03
N GLY A 89 21.04 13.56 15.60
CA GLY A 89 22.41 13.31 15.15
C GLY A 89 22.49 12.45 13.89
N SER A 90 21.43 12.43 13.07
CA SER A 90 21.42 11.78 11.76
C SER A 90 22.11 12.64 10.70
N LEU A 91 22.40 12.04 9.54
CA LEU A 91 22.98 12.77 8.41
C LEU A 91 22.11 13.97 8.03
N PRO A 92 22.67 15.19 7.94
CA PRO A 92 21.90 16.40 7.75
C PRO A 92 21.22 16.44 6.38
N ILE A 93 19.98 16.93 6.35
CA ILE A 93 19.25 17.17 5.10
C ILE A 93 19.86 18.37 4.37
N THR A 94 20.15 18.18 3.08
CA THR A 94 20.73 19.21 2.21
C THR A 94 19.69 19.78 1.24
N VAL A 95 20.04 20.89 0.57
CA VAL A 95 19.19 21.51 -0.46
C VAL A 95 18.90 20.53 -1.62
N ARG A 96 19.82 19.61 -1.92
CA ARG A 96 19.63 18.56 -2.95
C ARG A 96 18.40 17.70 -2.70
N HIS A 97 18.02 17.53 -1.44
CA HIS A 97 16.83 16.77 -1.09
C HIS A 97 15.54 17.50 -1.50
N ILE A 98 15.50 18.82 -1.38
CA ILE A 98 14.38 19.65 -1.85
C ILE A 98 14.32 19.61 -3.38
N GLU A 99 15.46 19.76 -4.06
CA GLU A 99 15.52 19.63 -5.52
C GLU A 99 15.00 18.27 -6.00
N SER A 100 15.30 17.20 -5.25
CA SER A 100 14.77 15.87 -5.54
C SER A 100 13.26 15.79 -5.35
N VAL A 101 12.69 16.45 -4.34
CA VAL A 101 11.22 16.56 -4.17
C VAL A 101 10.60 17.24 -5.39
N ILE A 102 11.15 18.38 -5.83
CA ILE A 102 10.66 19.11 -7.00
C ILE A 102 10.70 18.23 -8.26
N ARG A 103 11.82 17.55 -8.52
CA ARG A 103 11.95 16.61 -9.66
C ARG A 103 10.96 15.46 -9.58
N LEU A 104 10.71 14.91 -8.39
CA LEU A 104 9.72 13.85 -8.20
C LEU A 104 8.29 14.34 -8.43
N SER A 105 7.97 15.58 -8.02
CA SER A 105 6.67 16.19 -8.28
C SER A 105 6.42 16.41 -9.77
N GLU A 106 7.41 16.91 -10.50
CA GLU A 106 7.35 17.03 -11.96
C GLU A 106 7.20 15.65 -12.63
N ALA A 107 7.95 14.64 -12.17
CA ALA A 107 7.83 13.28 -12.69
C ALA A 107 6.42 12.71 -12.44
N HIS A 108 5.82 12.96 -11.28
CA HIS A 108 4.47 12.51 -10.96
C HIS A 108 3.40 13.25 -11.78
N ALA A 109 3.56 14.55 -12.02
CA ALA A 109 2.69 15.30 -12.93
C ALA A 109 2.80 14.78 -14.37
N ARG A 110 4.02 14.48 -14.84
CA ARG A 110 4.27 13.88 -16.16
C ARG A 110 3.62 12.50 -16.31
N LEU A 111 3.65 11.67 -15.26
CA LEU A 111 2.94 10.39 -15.20
C LEU A 111 1.41 10.53 -15.25
N HIS A 112 0.86 11.73 -15.06
CA HIS A 112 -0.56 12.02 -15.22
C HIS A 112 -0.84 12.85 -16.47
N LEU A 113 0.16 13.07 -17.33
CA LEU A 113 0.11 13.97 -18.49
C LEU A 113 -0.34 15.39 -18.15
N ARG A 114 -0.06 15.86 -16.92
CA ARG A 114 -0.39 17.21 -16.47
C ARG A 114 0.71 18.21 -16.81
N GLU A 115 0.31 19.36 -17.31
CA GLU A 115 1.23 20.48 -17.60
C GLU A 115 1.59 21.31 -16.35
N PHE A 116 0.89 21.10 -15.24
CA PHE A 116 1.10 21.82 -13.98
C PHE A 116 1.23 20.83 -12.83
N VAL A 117 2.10 21.18 -11.89
CA VAL A 117 2.29 20.42 -10.65
C VAL A 117 1.22 20.86 -9.64
N ASN A 118 0.47 19.88 -9.12
CA ASN A 118 -0.56 20.10 -8.10
C ASN A 118 -0.02 19.73 -6.71
N GLU A 119 -0.78 20.10 -5.66
CA GLU A 119 -0.43 19.78 -4.27
C GLU A 119 -0.28 18.26 -4.03
N ASP A 120 -1.07 17.44 -4.72
CA ASP A 120 -1.00 15.97 -4.63
C ASP A 120 0.35 15.41 -5.12
N ASP A 121 0.94 16.01 -6.15
CA ASP A 121 2.25 15.62 -6.67
C ASP A 121 3.36 15.90 -5.64
N VAL A 122 3.23 17.02 -4.92
CA VAL A 122 4.15 17.41 -3.84
C VAL A 122 4.00 16.48 -2.64
N ASN A 123 2.77 16.18 -2.24
CA ASN A 123 2.50 15.26 -1.14
C ASN A 123 3.07 13.86 -1.44
N MET A 124 2.91 13.37 -2.67
CA MET A 124 3.47 12.09 -3.09
C MET A 124 5.00 12.12 -3.12
N ALA A 125 5.60 13.17 -3.68
CA ALA A 125 7.06 13.33 -3.73
C ALA A 125 7.68 13.41 -2.33
N LEU A 126 7.08 14.17 -1.41
CA LEU A 126 7.49 14.25 -0.01
C LEU A 126 7.40 12.88 0.66
N ARG A 127 6.31 12.13 0.45
CA ARG A 127 6.16 10.78 0.99
C ARG A 127 7.29 9.86 0.52
N VAL A 128 7.57 9.83 -0.79
CA VAL A 128 8.62 8.97 -1.36
C VAL A 128 10.01 9.34 -0.84
N MET A 129 10.32 10.64 -0.81
CA MET A 129 11.59 11.14 -0.30
C MET A 129 11.76 10.82 1.18
N LEU A 130 10.74 11.08 2.00
CA LEU A 130 10.78 10.82 3.44
C LEU A 130 10.90 9.33 3.74
N GLU A 131 10.18 8.46 3.03
CA GLU A 131 10.28 7.01 3.20
C GLU A 131 11.70 6.51 2.90
N SER A 132 12.29 7.00 1.78
CA SER A 132 13.68 6.71 1.44
C SER A 132 14.65 7.21 2.51
N PHE A 133 14.50 8.44 3.00
CA PHE A 133 15.39 9.01 4.00
C PHE A 133 15.27 8.28 5.36
N VAL A 134 14.05 8.07 5.84
CA VAL A 134 13.77 7.46 7.15
C VAL A 134 14.26 6.01 7.20
N SER A 135 14.11 5.25 6.11
CA SER A 135 14.60 3.86 6.04
C SER A 135 16.12 3.70 6.14
N THR A 136 16.89 4.76 5.83
CA THR A 136 18.36 4.75 5.96
C THR A 136 18.85 5.09 7.37
N GLN A 137 17.96 5.51 8.27
CA GLN A 137 18.33 5.91 9.63
C GLN A 137 18.46 4.72 10.58
N LYS A 138 19.18 4.94 11.69
CA LYS A 138 19.29 3.97 12.79
C LYS A 138 17.90 3.60 13.31
N PHE A 139 17.70 2.36 13.74
CA PHE A 139 16.37 1.83 14.11
C PHE A 139 15.56 2.70 15.09
N SER A 140 16.19 3.19 16.18
CA SER A 140 15.52 4.05 17.16
C SER A 140 15.07 5.39 16.55
N VAL A 141 15.94 5.99 15.74
CA VAL A 141 15.72 7.24 15.00
C VAL A 141 14.63 7.07 13.96
N MET A 142 14.70 5.99 13.18
CA MET A 142 13.70 5.62 12.20
C MET A 142 12.31 5.53 12.85
N LYS A 143 12.19 4.88 14.01
CA LYS A 143 10.90 4.76 14.72
C LYS A 143 10.36 6.11 15.17
N SER A 144 11.22 6.96 15.75
CA SER A 144 10.86 8.33 16.15
C SER A 144 10.45 9.18 14.94
N MET A 145 11.24 9.19 13.87
CA MET A 145 10.94 9.92 12.64
C MET A 145 9.65 9.44 11.96
N ARG A 146 9.35 8.14 11.96
CA ARG A 146 8.07 7.62 11.44
C ARG A 146 6.87 8.15 12.21
N GLN A 147 7.01 8.39 13.52
CA GLN A 147 5.97 8.99 14.34
C GLN A 147 5.83 10.48 14.02
N THR A 148 6.93 11.25 14.02
CA THR A 148 6.92 12.69 13.73
C THR A 148 6.36 12.99 12.34
N PHE A 149 6.80 12.25 11.32
CA PHE A 149 6.38 12.45 9.93
C PHE A 149 5.20 11.57 9.50
N SER A 150 4.45 10.98 10.45
CA SER A 150 3.34 10.06 10.16
C SER A 150 2.31 10.65 9.19
N ARG A 151 2.03 11.95 9.29
CA ARG A 151 1.12 12.67 8.38
C ARG A 151 1.53 12.56 6.91
N PHE A 152 2.83 12.74 6.62
CA PHE A 152 3.33 12.68 5.25
C PHE A 152 3.48 11.22 4.76
N LEU A 153 3.90 10.31 5.65
CA LEU A 153 4.12 8.90 5.30
C LEU A 153 2.81 8.12 5.07
N SER A 154 1.71 8.55 5.69
CA SER A 154 0.38 7.93 5.52
C SER A 154 -0.40 8.44 4.30
N TYR A 155 0.07 9.50 3.63
CA TYR A 155 -0.62 10.11 2.50
C TYR A 155 -0.86 9.11 1.36
N ARG A 156 -2.13 8.95 0.93
CA ARG A 156 -2.58 8.01 -0.12
C ARG A 156 -2.04 6.58 0.03
N ARG A 157 -1.78 6.12 1.25
CA ARG A 157 -1.41 4.73 1.48
C ARG A 157 -2.69 3.91 1.52
N ASP A 158 -2.96 3.16 0.45
CA ASP A 158 -4.06 2.22 0.44
C ASP A 158 -3.71 1.03 1.34
N ASN A 159 -4.25 1.07 2.55
CA ASN A 159 -4.12 0.00 3.51
C ASN A 159 -5.39 -0.86 3.57
N GLN A 160 -6.40 -0.60 2.73
CA GLN A 160 -7.71 -1.21 2.88
C GLN A 160 -7.65 -2.73 2.67
N GLU A 161 -6.95 -3.20 1.64
CA GLU A 161 -6.74 -4.63 1.38
C GLU A 161 -5.96 -5.33 2.49
N LEU A 162 -4.94 -4.67 3.04
CA LEU A 162 -4.14 -5.22 4.13
C LEU A 162 -4.94 -5.31 5.43
N LEU A 163 -5.76 -4.30 5.70
CA LEU A 163 -6.69 -4.27 6.82
C LEU A 163 -7.77 -5.34 6.68
N LEU A 164 -8.29 -5.54 5.48
CA LEU A 164 -9.23 -6.62 5.16
C LEU A 164 -8.60 -8.00 5.40
N PHE A 165 -7.37 -8.22 4.94
CA PHE A 165 -6.65 -9.46 5.17
C PHE A 165 -6.48 -9.74 6.67
N LEU A 166 -6.06 -8.74 7.45
CA LEU A 166 -5.93 -8.87 8.90
C LEU A 166 -7.26 -9.17 9.58
N LEU A 167 -8.33 -8.50 9.16
CA LEU A 167 -9.67 -8.74 9.71
C LEU A 167 -10.13 -10.16 9.42
N LYS A 168 -9.97 -10.64 8.18
CA LYS A 168 -10.27 -12.03 7.80
C LYS A 168 -9.46 -13.03 8.63
N GLN A 169 -8.19 -12.75 8.91
CA GLN A 169 -7.36 -13.61 9.76
C GLN A 169 -7.90 -13.66 11.20
N LEU A 170 -8.24 -12.52 11.80
CA LEU A 170 -8.84 -12.48 13.15
C LEU A 170 -10.15 -13.27 13.23
N VAL A 171 -10.98 -13.15 12.19
CA VAL A 171 -12.26 -13.86 12.08
C VAL A 171 -12.03 -15.37 11.94
N GLN A 172 -11.05 -15.79 11.14
CA GLN A 172 -10.66 -17.20 11.02
C GLN A 172 -10.11 -17.78 12.32
N ASP A 173 -9.26 -17.04 13.03
CA ASP A 173 -8.72 -17.42 14.34
C ASP A 173 -9.88 -17.64 15.34
N ARG A 174 -10.88 -16.74 15.35
CA ARG A 174 -12.07 -16.83 16.20
C ARG A 174 -13.00 -17.99 15.81
N LEU A 175 -13.21 -18.20 14.51
CA LEU A 175 -13.98 -19.34 13.97
C LEU A 175 -13.36 -20.67 14.37
N ALA A 176 -12.03 -20.78 14.30
CA ALA A 176 -11.33 -21.99 14.71
C ALA A 176 -11.54 -22.28 16.19
N PHE A 177 -11.52 -21.25 17.05
CA PHE A 177 -11.78 -21.38 18.47
C PHE A 177 -13.22 -21.82 18.77
N GLU A 178 -14.21 -21.17 18.15
CA GLU A 178 -15.62 -21.47 18.39
C GLU A 178 -16.01 -22.87 17.87
N ARG A 179 -15.41 -23.34 16.76
CA ARG A 179 -15.63 -24.71 16.23
C ARG A 179 -15.20 -25.81 17.18
N VAL A 180 -14.14 -25.59 17.95
CA VAL A 180 -13.68 -26.55 18.97
C VAL A 180 -14.62 -26.57 20.18
N ARG A 181 -15.30 -25.45 20.44
CA ARG A 181 -16.13 -25.25 21.64
C ARG A 181 -17.60 -25.60 21.44
N HIS A 182 -18.15 -25.35 20.25
CA HIS A 182 -19.57 -25.55 19.93
C HIS A 182 -19.74 -26.35 18.63
N ALA A 183 -20.11 -27.63 18.74
CA ALA A 183 -20.30 -28.51 17.59
C ALA A 183 -21.67 -28.36 16.88
N ALA A 184 -22.59 -27.51 17.36
CA ALA A 184 -24.02 -27.65 17.04
C ALA A 184 -24.84 -26.37 16.72
N ASN A 185 -24.26 -25.17 16.67
CA ASN A 185 -25.03 -23.96 16.29
C ASN A 185 -24.69 -23.48 14.87
N GLN A 186 -25.75 -23.16 14.12
CA GLN A 186 -25.74 -23.04 12.66
C GLN A 186 -25.63 -21.60 12.13
N GLU A 187 -25.61 -20.59 13.00
CA GLU A 187 -25.35 -19.19 12.62
C GLU A 187 -24.12 -18.66 13.37
N TRP A 188 -23.00 -18.55 12.67
CA TRP A 188 -21.74 -18.09 13.26
C TRP A 188 -21.68 -16.57 13.16
N ARG A 189 -22.32 -15.90 14.10
CA ARG A 189 -22.13 -14.46 14.29
C ARG A 189 -20.82 -14.24 15.05
N ILE A 190 -19.77 -13.86 14.31
CA ILE A 190 -18.45 -13.65 14.89
C ILE A 190 -18.30 -12.18 15.24
N GLU A 191 -18.03 -11.90 16.51
CA GLU A 191 -17.74 -10.56 16.99
C GLU A 191 -16.23 -10.40 17.20
N VAL A 192 -15.63 -9.42 16.53
CA VAL A 192 -14.24 -8.97 16.70
C VAL A 192 -14.25 -7.56 17.27
N THR A 193 -13.47 -7.30 18.32
CA THR A 193 -13.45 -5.96 18.92
C THR A 193 -12.63 -4.97 18.08
N GLU A 194 -13.06 -3.70 18.04
CA GLU A 194 -12.29 -2.65 17.35
C GLU A 194 -10.89 -2.48 17.96
N GLN A 195 -10.78 -2.67 19.28
CA GLN A 195 -9.51 -2.57 20.00
C GLN A 195 -8.50 -3.61 19.51
N GLU A 196 -8.90 -4.88 19.46
CA GLU A 196 -8.06 -5.98 18.99
C GLU A 196 -7.62 -5.77 17.54
N PHE A 197 -8.56 -5.34 16.68
CA PHE A 197 -8.24 -5.02 15.29
C PHE A 197 -7.26 -3.85 15.17
N THR A 198 -7.44 -2.80 15.97
CA THR A 198 -6.55 -1.63 15.99
C THR A 198 -5.16 -1.99 16.51
N GLU A 199 -5.05 -2.84 17.53
CA GLU A 199 -3.77 -3.32 18.05
C GLU A 199 -2.99 -4.13 17.00
N ARG A 200 -3.67 -5.02 16.29
CA ARG A 200 -3.07 -5.80 15.19
C ARG A 200 -2.68 -4.91 14.00
N ALA A 201 -3.48 -3.89 13.69
CA ALA A 201 -3.15 -2.87 12.69
C ALA A 201 -1.93 -2.01 13.08
N LYS A 202 -1.78 -1.66 14.37
CA LYS A 202 -0.62 -0.91 14.88
C LYS A 202 0.69 -1.67 14.72
N GLN A 203 0.67 -3.01 14.86
CA GLN A 203 1.86 -3.85 14.66
C GLN A 203 2.44 -3.73 13.24
N ILE A 204 1.59 -3.45 12.25
CA ILE A 204 1.99 -3.24 10.85
C ILE A 204 2.12 -1.75 10.48
N ASN A 205 2.25 -0.87 11.47
CA ASN A 205 2.38 0.58 11.32
C ASN A 205 1.17 1.27 10.66
N ILE A 206 -0.04 0.73 10.88
CA ILE A 206 -1.28 1.42 10.52
C ILE A 206 -1.85 2.07 11.79
N SER A 207 -1.94 3.39 11.78
CA SER A 207 -2.40 4.18 12.92
C SER A 207 -3.91 4.32 13.02
N SER A 208 -4.64 4.20 11.90
CA SER A 208 -6.08 4.39 11.85
C SER A 208 -6.77 3.31 11.02
N VAL A 209 -7.76 2.64 11.64
CA VAL A 209 -8.63 1.65 11.00
C VAL A 209 -9.99 2.23 10.59
N ARG A 210 -10.34 3.43 11.08
CA ARG A 210 -11.66 4.05 10.83
C ARG A 210 -11.98 4.26 9.34
N PRO A 211 -11.06 4.74 8.49
CA PRO A 211 -11.33 4.88 7.07
C PRO A 211 -11.67 3.56 6.39
N PHE A 212 -11.15 2.44 6.90
CA PHE A 212 -11.45 1.10 6.39
C PHE A 212 -12.81 0.60 6.85
N LEU A 213 -13.21 0.85 8.11
CA LEU A 213 -14.54 0.46 8.61
C LEU A 213 -15.70 1.12 7.83
N GLN A 214 -15.43 2.25 7.19
CA GLN A 214 -16.39 2.98 6.37
C GLN A 214 -16.30 2.66 4.87
N SER A 215 -15.28 1.90 4.44
CA SER A 215 -15.04 1.64 3.03
C SER A 215 -16.04 0.66 2.42
N ASP A 216 -16.24 0.74 1.11
CA ASP A 216 -17.10 -0.18 0.39
C ASP A 216 -16.52 -1.60 0.38
N LEU A 217 -15.19 -1.73 0.44
CA LEU A 217 -14.47 -3.00 0.57
C LEU A 217 -14.84 -3.74 1.87
N PHE A 218 -15.04 -3.03 2.98
CA PHE A 218 -15.47 -3.64 4.24
C PHE A 218 -16.89 -4.19 4.15
N LYS A 219 -17.80 -3.42 3.53
CA LYS A 219 -19.22 -3.80 3.37
C LYS A 219 -19.41 -4.93 2.35
N SER A 220 -18.65 -4.92 1.25
CA SER A 220 -18.74 -5.94 0.20
C SER A 220 -18.38 -7.35 0.71
N HIS A 221 -17.58 -7.44 1.77
CA HIS A 221 -17.21 -8.69 2.43
C HIS A 221 -18.12 -9.07 3.62
N HIS A 222 -19.34 -8.53 3.69
CA HIS A 222 -20.33 -8.85 4.74
C HIS A 222 -19.83 -8.59 6.17
N PHE A 223 -19.02 -7.54 6.35
CA PHE A 223 -18.70 -7.02 7.66
C PHE A 223 -19.61 -5.84 8.02
N VAL A 224 -20.05 -5.79 9.27
CA VAL A 224 -20.86 -4.70 9.81
C VAL A 224 -20.15 -4.15 11.04
N TYR A 225 -19.91 -2.84 11.08
CA TYR A 225 -19.34 -2.18 12.24
C TYR A 225 -20.45 -1.58 13.11
N ASP A 226 -20.51 -2.00 14.36
CA ASP A 226 -21.39 -1.44 15.38
C ASP A 226 -20.61 -0.39 16.19
N ALA A 227 -20.91 0.89 15.93
CA ALA A 227 -20.24 2.01 16.59
C ALA A 227 -20.58 2.15 18.08
N ILE A 228 -21.71 1.61 18.54
CA ILE A 228 -22.16 1.69 19.94
C ILE A 228 -21.38 0.67 20.76
N ARG A 229 -21.30 -0.56 20.27
CA ARG A 229 -20.61 -1.67 20.94
C ARG A 229 -19.11 -1.72 20.61
N LYS A 230 -18.63 -0.94 19.63
CA LYS A 230 -17.25 -0.96 19.10
C LYS A 230 -16.81 -2.35 18.67
N VAL A 231 -17.71 -3.08 18.00
CA VAL A 231 -17.45 -4.43 17.49
C VAL A 231 -17.68 -4.50 16.00
N ILE A 232 -16.85 -5.30 15.35
CA ILE A 232 -16.97 -5.71 13.96
C ILE A 232 -17.67 -7.06 13.97
N VAL A 233 -18.83 -7.12 13.35
CA VAL A 233 -19.64 -8.32 13.23
C VAL A 233 -19.44 -8.89 11.83
N HIS A 234 -19.14 -10.18 11.78
CA HIS A 234 -19.16 -10.95 10.54
C HIS A 234 -20.23 -12.02 10.66
N THR A 235 -21.13 -12.06 9.69
CA THR A 235 -22.16 -13.09 9.58
C THR A 235 -21.71 -14.05 8.48
N VAL A 236 -21.43 -15.30 8.87
CA VAL A 236 -21.06 -16.41 7.96
C VAL A 236 -22.27 -17.28 7.70
#